data_AF-A0A7R8RQV4-F1
#
_entry.id   AF-A0A7R8RQV4-F1
#
_cell.length_a   1.000
_cell.length_b   1.000
_cell.length_c   1.000
_cell.angle_alpha   90.00
_cell.angle_beta   90.00
_cell.angle_gamma   90.00
#
_symmetry.space_group_name_H-M   'P 1'
#
loop_
_entity.id
_entity.type
_entity.pdbx_description
1 polymer ?
#
loop_
_entity_poly.entity_id
_entity_poly.type
_entity_poly.pdbx_seq_one_letter_code
_entity_poly.pdbx_strand_id
1 'polypeptide(L)'
;MSRGSLIQAIEKAIGVLQPMYRNSADESDLYEASILTLCLDAARAAGGTTMLTQDGTTPATALRFRRSPGNLWSGTFTYILVSFPGIRKQLEIHLGVYVVAANSKVPHECDVAIIDYKEAERSRQARVHPRTVKLVAAIEAKHYSSSPPLGVGRGFLGLAQEMGPKKCSLVFPSQSSTNLGALIAGRPSESYPELLPGTDAARRLRSQLDQAIRNWKDKR
;
A
#
# COMPACT_ATOMS: atom_id res chain seq x y z
N MET A 1 7.32 1.54 19.69
CA MET A 1 7.26 2.95 19.23
C MET A 1 5.99 3.55 19.79
N SER A 2 5.99 4.76 20.35
CA SER A 2 4.75 5.39 20.85
C SER A 2 3.93 5.97 19.70
N ARG A 3 2.60 6.09 19.87
CA ARG A 3 1.71 6.73 18.89
C ARG A 3 2.21 8.09 18.41
N GLY A 4 2.65 8.93 19.35
CA GLY A 4 3.18 10.27 19.04
C GLY A 4 4.44 10.22 18.17
N SER A 5 5.39 9.32 18.49
CA SER A 5 6.60 9.14 17.69
C SER A 5 6.32 8.59 16.28
N LEU A 6 5.32 7.71 16.14
CA LEU A 6 4.90 7.17 14.85
C LEU A 6 4.31 8.27 13.96
N ILE A 7 3.42 9.11 14.52
CA ILE A 7 2.85 10.26 13.80
C ILE A 7 3.94 11.22 13.33
N GLN A 8 4.89 11.56 14.20
CA GLN A 8 6.01 12.45 13.83
C GLN A 8 6.86 11.84 12.71
N ALA A 9 7.13 10.54 12.76
CA ALA A 9 7.87 9.85 11.70
C ALA A 9 7.12 9.88 10.36
N ILE A 10 5.80 9.63 10.39
CA ILE A 10 4.93 9.73 9.20
C ILE A 10 4.98 11.15 8.65
N GLU A 11 4.71 12.16 9.47
CA GLU A 11 4.65 13.55 8.99
C GLU A 11 5.97 14.06 8.47
N LYS A 12 7.09 13.63 9.06
CA LYS A 12 8.43 13.93 8.54
C LYS A 12 8.63 13.36 7.14
N ALA A 13 8.04 12.21 6.82
CA ALA A 13 8.19 11.54 5.53
C ALA A 13 7.25 12.09 4.45
N ILE A 14 5.99 12.37 4.79
CA ILE A 14 4.93 12.68 3.83
C ILE A 14 4.31 14.07 3.96
N GLY A 15 4.54 14.80 5.06
CA GLY A 15 3.89 16.09 5.34
C GLY A 15 2.79 16.00 6.39
N VAL A 16 2.15 17.13 6.68
CA VAL A 16 1.23 17.28 7.82
C VAL A 16 -0.07 16.50 7.64
N LEU A 17 -0.41 15.64 8.61
CA LEU A 17 -1.69 14.92 8.60
C LEU A 17 -2.83 15.89 8.95
N GLN A 18 -3.96 15.78 8.25
CA GLN A 18 -5.15 16.54 8.59
C GLN A 18 -5.58 16.22 10.04
N PRO A 19 -6.00 17.22 10.86
CA PRO A 19 -6.34 17.01 12.27
C PRO A 19 -7.33 15.87 12.52
N MET A 20 -8.33 15.69 11.65
CA MET A 20 -9.32 14.61 11.79
C MET A 20 -8.66 13.23 11.74
N TYR A 21 -7.74 13.00 10.80
CA TYR A 21 -6.99 11.74 10.71
C TYR A 21 -6.00 11.63 11.87
N ARG A 22 -5.19 12.67 12.11
CA ARG A 22 -4.20 12.71 13.19
C ARG A 22 -4.78 12.35 14.56
N ASN A 23 -5.98 12.84 14.87
CA ASN A 23 -6.60 12.67 16.19
C ASN A 23 -7.44 11.40 16.31
N SER A 24 -7.98 10.90 15.20
CA SER A 24 -9.00 9.83 15.21
C SER A 24 -8.53 8.54 14.53
N ALA A 25 -7.31 8.50 13.99
CA ALA A 25 -6.70 7.29 13.47
C ALA A 25 -6.31 6.36 14.63
N ASP A 26 -6.73 5.11 14.52
CA ASP A 26 -6.34 4.03 15.42
C ASP A 26 -4.91 3.58 15.10
N GLU A 27 -4.35 2.67 15.91
CA GLU A 27 -2.97 2.21 15.69
C GLU A 27 -2.80 1.47 14.36
N SER A 28 -3.83 0.74 13.90
CA SER A 28 -3.83 0.09 12.59
C SER A 28 -3.77 1.09 11.45
N ASP A 29 -4.57 2.16 11.51
CA ASP A 29 -4.57 3.23 10.50
C ASP A 29 -3.17 3.88 10.40
N LEU A 30 -2.56 4.19 11.55
CA LEU A 30 -1.23 4.78 11.60
C LEU A 30 -0.15 3.80 11.11
N TYR A 31 -0.31 2.51 11.39
CA TYR A 31 0.57 1.48 10.85
C TYR A 31 0.47 1.44 9.32
N GLU A 32 -0.72 1.43 8.74
CA GLU A 32 -0.92 1.51 7.28
C GLU A 32 -0.31 2.77 6.67
N ALA A 33 -0.49 3.93 7.30
CA ALA A 33 0.16 5.17 6.86
C ALA A 33 1.69 5.08 6.90
N SER A 34 2.27 4.35 7.85
CA SER A 34 3.72 4.09 7.87
C SER A 34 4.18 3.15 6.74
N ILE A 35 3.31 2.25 6.27
CA ILE A 35 3.58 1.44 5.08
C ILE A 35 3.48 2.30 3.82
N LEU A 36 2.55 3.25 3.78
CA LEU A 36 2.46 4.23 2.69
C LEU A 36 3.76 5.03 2.53
N THR A 37 4.38 5.47 3.63
CA THR A 37 5.66 6.19 3.57
C THR A 37 6.77 5.31 2.99
N LEU A 38 6.75 4.00 3.29
CA LEU A 38 7.70 3.05 2.70
C LEU A 38 7.48 2.87 1.18
N CYS A 39 6.23 2.86 0.74
CA CYS A 39 5.89 2.81 -0.69
C CYS A 39 6.33 4.08 -1.43
N LEU A 40 6.20 5.24 -0.79
CA LEU A 40 6.73 6.51 -1.28
C LEU A 40 8.25 6.44 -1.49
N ASP A 41 8.98 5.93 -0.49
CA ASP A 41 10.44 5.79 -0.56
C ASP A 41 10.85 4.79 -1.66
N ALA A 42 10.11 3.70 -1.83
CA ALA A 42 10.30 2.75 -2.92
C ALA A 42 10.08 3.38 -4.30
N ALA A 43 9.05 4.23 -4.44
CA ALA A 43 8.77 4.93 -5.69
C ALA A 43 9.85 5.95 -6.05
N ARG A 44 10.34 6.72 -5.06
CA ARG A 44 11.48 7.64 -5.26
C ARG A 44 12.74 6.90 -5.68
N ALA A 45 13.01 5.78 -5.03
CA ALA A 45 14.12 4.92 -5.37
C ALA A 45 14.06 4.32 -6.77
N ALA A 46 12.85 4.05 -7.27
CA ALA A 46 12.64 3.62 -8.64
C ALA A 46 12.84 4.75 -9.68
N GLY A 47 13.28 5.94 -9.24
CA GLY A 47 13.47 7.13 -10.07
C GLY A 47 12.21 7.99 -10.22
N GLY A 48 11.22 7.79 -9.36
CA GLY A 48 9.96 8.53 -9.39
C GLY A 48 10.05 9.88 -8.70
N THR A 49 9.42 10.90 -9.29
CA THR A 49 9.06 12.14 -8.62
C THR A 49 7.67 11.98 -8.01
N THR A 50 7.52 12.34 -6.74
CA THR A 50 6.31 12.09 -5.95
C THR A 50 5.58 13.39 -5.60
N MET A 51 4.27 13.43 -5.77
CA MET A 51 3.40 14.50 -5.28
C MET A 51 2.26 13.91 -4.46
N LEU A 52 2.14 14.32 -3.20
CA LEU A 52 0.94 14.01 -2.41
C LEU A 52 -0.17 14.97 -2.83
N THR A 53 -1.30 14.44 -3.28
CA THR A 53 -2.34 15.22 -3.93
C THR A 53 -3.72 14.61 -3.68
N GLN A 54 -4.77 15.39 -3.91
CA GLN A 54 -6.16 14.98 -3.84
C GLN A 54 -6.87 15.07 -5.20
N ASP A 55 -6.25 15.78 -6.16
CA ASP A 55 -6.81 16.13 -7.48
C ASP A 55 -5.90 15.71 -8.65
N GLY A 56 -4.67 15.26 -8.36
CA GLY A 56 -3.69 14.86 -9.37
C GLY A 56 -2.84 16.01 -9.89
N THR A 57 -3.11 17.24 -9.47
CA THR A 57 -2.49 18.46 -10.04
C THR A 57 -1.88 19.38 -8.99
N THR A 58 -2.41 19.36 -7.78
CA THR A 58 -2.05 20.28 -6.69
C THR A 58 -1.47 19.51 -5.52
N PRO A 59 -0.32 19.93 -4.97
CA PRO A 59 0.18 19.38 -3.72
C PRO A 59 -0.80 19.62 -2.56
N ALA A 60 -1.12 18.58 -1.80
CA ALA A 60 -1.97 18.70 -0.62
C ALA A 60 -1.20 19.36 0.52
N THR A 61 -1.82 20.35 1.19
CA THR A 61 -1.25 21.04 2.36
C THR A 61 -1.60 20.36 3.69
N ALA A 62 -2.66 19.55 3.71
CA ALA A 62 -3.05 18.70 4.81
C ALA A 62 -3.51 17.33 4.28
N LEU A 63 -2.85 16.26 4.72
CA LEU A 63 -3.05 14.93 4.16
C LEU A 63 -4.28 14.26 4.77
N ARG A 64 -5.23 13.89 3.93
CA ARG A 64 -6.48 13.22 4.32
C ARG A 64 -6.47 11.77 3.90
N PHE A 65 -6.26 10.85 4.83
CA PHE A 65 -6.27 9.42 4.54
C PHE A 65 -7.59 8.75 4.93
N ARG A 66 -7.81 7.58 4.35
CA ARG A 66 -8.91 6.69 4.71
C ARG A 66 -8.62 6.03 6.06
N ARG A 67 -9.69 5.72 6.80
CA ARG A 67 -9.68 4.88 8.02
C ARG A 67 -10.60 3.66 7.89
N SER A 68 -11.09 3.47 6.67
CA SER A 68 -11.99 2.40 6.28
C SER A 68 -11.87 2.26 4.77
N PRO A 69 -12.00 1.04 4.24
CA PRO A 69 -11.90 0.80 2.82
C PRO A 69 -12.92 1.60 2.02
N GLY A 70 -12.54 1.96 0.79
CA GLY A 70 -13.47 2.64 -0.09
C GLY A 70 -13.08 2.67 -1.55
N ASN A 71 -13.95 3.32 -2.31
CA ASN A 71 -13.86 3.43 -3.76
C ASN A 71 -13.06 4.67 -4.18
N LEU A 72 -12.31 4.58 -5.28
CA LEU A 72 -11.58 5.75 -5.80
C LEU A 72 -12.49 6.90 -6.22
N TRP A 73 -13.73 6.63 -6.64
CA TRP A 73 -14.72 7.66 -7.01
C TRP A 73 -15.49 8.25 -5.82
N SER A 74 -15.20 7.82 -4.58
CA SER A 74 -15.91 8.27 -3.38
C SER A 74 -14.98 9.01 -2.41
N GLY A 75 -15.33 10.26 -2.17
CA GLY A 75 -14.62 11.17 -1.27
C GLY A 75 -13.35 11.77 -1.86
N THR A 76 -12.80 12.74 -1.15
CA THR A 76 -11.54 13.41 -1.51
C THR A 76 -10.48 12.96 -0.52
N PHE A 77 -9.62 12.05 -0.94
CA PHE A 77 -8.55 11.48 -0.12
C PHE A 77 -7.21 11.73 -0.79
N THR A 78 -6.20 11.93 0.05
CA THR A 78 -4.83 12.13 -0.40
C THR A 78 -4.22 10.81 -0.84
N TYR A 79 -3.58 10.84 -2.00
CA TYR A 79 -2.78 9.75 -2.55
C TYR A 79 -1.44 10.28 -3.03
N ILE A 80 -0.49 9.39 -3.32
CA ILE A 80 0.79 9.76 -3.89
C ILE A 80 0.71 9.56 -5.40
N LEU A 81 0.78 10.64 -6.17
CA LEU A 81 1.02 10.58 -7.60
C LEU A 81 2.53 10.45 -7.84
N VAL A 82 2.92 9.48 -8.67
CA VAL A 82 4.31 9.26 -9.05
C VAL A 82 4.46 9.40 -10.55
N SER A 83 5.35 10.29 -10.96
CA SER A 83 5.79 10.48 -12.34
C SER A 83 7.25 10.08 -12.49
N PHE A 84 7.65 9.73 -13.71
CA PHE A 84 9.01 9.30 -14.00
C PHE A 84 9.58 10.19 -15.12
N PRO A 85 10.67 10.94 -14.89
CA PRO A 85 11.26 11.79 -15.93
C PRO A 85 11.54 11.02 -17.22
N GLY A 86 11.08 11.55 -18.35
CA GLY A 86 11.24 10.92 -19.67
C GLY A 86 10.34 9.70 -19.95
N ILE A 87 9.49 9.29 -19.00
CA ILE A 87 8.60 8.14 -19.15
C ILE A 87 7.14 8.60 -19.06
N ARG A 88 6.31 8.24 -20.05
CA ARG A 88 4.90 8.67 -20.11
C ARG A 88 3.98 8.00 -19.07
N LYS A 89 4.48 6.97 -18.39
CA LYS A 89 3.70 6.23 -17.39
C LYS A 89 3.74 6.93 -16.03
N GLN A 90 2.63 6.82 -15.31
CA GLN A 90 2.46 7.31 -13.95
C GLN A 90 1.74 6.26 -13.11
N LEU A 91 1.97 6.26 -11.82
CA LEU A 91 1.25 5.40 -10.87
C LEU A 91 0.71 6.25 -9.71
N GLU A 92 -0.30 5.70 -9.02
CA GLU A 92 -0.83 6.25 -7.79
C GLU A 92 -0.67 5.26 -6.65
N ILE A 93 -0.36 5.75 -5.45
CA ILE A 93 -0.28 4.95 -4.23
C ILE A 93 -1.38 5.40 -3.28
N HIS A 94 -2.25 4.46 -2.89
CA HIS A 94 -3.47 4.70 -2.12
C HIS A 94 -3.49 3.89 -0.82
N LEU A 95 -4.17 4.42 0.19
CA LEU A 95 -4.55 3.71 1.41
C LEU A 95 -6.01 3.26 1.35
N GLY A 96 -6.30 2.04 1.81
CA GLY A 96 -7.65 1.53 2.06
C GLY A 96 -8.56 1.58 0.84
N VAL A 97 -8.16 0.99 -0.29
CA VAL A 97 -8.95 1.02 -1.52
C VAL A 97 -9.34 -0.36 -2.01
N TYR A 98 -10.52 -0.47 -2.58
CA TYR A 98 -10.96 -1.71 -3.22
C TYR A 98 -10.39 -1.87 -4.62
N VAL A 99 -9.97 -3.08 -4.95
CA VAL A 99 -9.62 -3.54 -6.31
C VAL A 99 -10.43 -4.79 -6.66
N VAL A 100 -10.81 -4.96 -7.92
CA VAL A 100 -11.59 -6.12 -8.37
C VAL A 100 -10.69 -7.17 -8.99
N ALA A 101 -10.80 -8.40 -8.50
CA ALA A 101 -10.06 -9.53 -9.04
C ALA A 101 -10.50 -9.87 -10.47
N ALA A 102 -9.53 -10.19 -11.32
CA ALA A 102 -9.79 -10.49 -12.71
C ALA A 102 -10.65 -11.76 -12.90
N ASN A 103 -10.48 -12.76 -12.03
CA ASN A 103 -11.11 -14.07 -12.18
C ASN A 103 -12.46 -14.11 -11.46
N SER A 104 -12.48 -13.96 -10.13
CA SER A 104 -13.71 -14.07 -9.33
C SER A 104 -14.67 -12.89 -9.50
N LYS A 105 -14.19 -11.75 -10.01
CA LYS A 105 -14.92 -10.46 -10.05
C LYS A 105 -15.30 -9.93 -8.67
N VAL A 106 -14.71 -10.46 -7.61
CA VAL A 106 -14.93 -10.01 -6.24
C VAL A 106 -14.05 -8.78 -5.96
N PRO A 107 -14.62 -7.70 -5.37
CA PRO A 107 -13.83 -6.61 -4.82
C PRO A 107 -13.09 -7.06 -3.56
N HIS A 108 -11.80 -6.73 -3.50
CA HIS A 108 -10.94 -6.97 -2.35
C HIS A 108 -10.35 -5.65 -1.89
N GLU A 109 -10.32 -5.45 -0.58
CA GLU A 109 -9.61 -4.34 0.03
C GLU A 109 -8.09 -4.51 -0.15
N CYS A 110 -7.40 -3.39 -0.29
CA CYS A 110 -5.96 -3.28 -0.16
C CYS A 110 -5.68 -2.18 0.85
N ASP A 111 -5.05 -2.54 1.97
CA ASP A 111 -4.61 -1.59 2.99
C ASP A 111 -3.68 -0.55 2.37
N VAL A 112 -2.75 -0.98 1.50
CA VAL A 112 -2.01 -0.11 0.57
C VAL A 112 -2.03 -0.67 -0.84
N ALA A 113 -2.31 0.16 -1.85
CA ALA A 113 -2.31 -0.23 -3.26
C ALA A 113 -1.45 0.70 -4.12
N ILE A 114 -0.61 0.12 -4.99
CA ILE A 114 0.13 0.82 -6.05
C ILE A 114 -0.53 0.51 -7.40
N ILE A 115 -1.13 1.52 -8.02
CA ILE A 115 -2.07 1.36 -9.15
C ILE A 115 -1.56 2.17 -10.36
N ASP A 116 -1.67 1.62 -11.56
CA ASP A 116 -1.46 2.36 -12.80
C ASP A 116 -2.39 3.60 -12.87
N TYR A 117 -1.84 4.78 -13.16
CA TYR A 117 -2.59 6.04 -13.18
C TYR A 117 -3.83 6.00 -14.10
N LYS A 118 -3.71 5.41 -15.30
CA LYS A 118 -4.83 5.33 -16.24
C LYS A 118 -5.94 4.44 -15.72
N GLU A 119 -5.59 3.43 -14.93
CA GLU A 119 -6.57 2.58 -14.27
C GLU A 119 -7.30 3.31 -13.15
N ALA A 120 -6.57 4.09 -12.34
CA ALA A 120 -7.16 4.91 -11.29
C ALA A 120 -8.12 5.96 -11.87
N GLU A 121 -7.73 6.63 -12.96
CA GLU A 121 -8.58 7.55 -13.70
C GLU A 121 -9.82 6.86 -14.27
N ARG A 122 -9.66 5.71 -14.94
CA ARG A 122 -10.80 4.91 -15.40
C ARG A 122 -11.74 4.57 -14.24
N SER A 123 -11.20 4.19 -13.08
CA SER A 123 -11.98 3.83 -11.91
C SER A 123 -12.82 5.01 -11.42
N ARG A 124 -12.22 6.20 -11.32
CA ARG A 124 -12.92 7.43 -10.91
C ARG A 124 -14.01 7.82 -11.90
N GLN A 125 -13.70 7.83 -13.19
CA GLN A 125 -14.60 8.28 -14.26
C GLN A 125 -15.78 7.33 -14.48
N ALA A 126 -15.50 6.02 -14.55
CA ALA A 126 -16.52 5.01 -14.81
C ALA A 126 -17.19 4.44 -13.55
N ARG A 127 -16.79 4.90 -12.36
CA ARG A 127 -17.31 4.43 -11.05
C ARG A 127 -17.24 2.90 -10.90
N VAL A 128 -16.10 2.33 -11.29
CA VAL A 128 -15.80 0.90 -11.20
C VAL A 128 -14.49 0.70 -10.47
N HIS A 129 -14.30 -0.44 -9.80
CA HIS A 129 -13.04 -0.71 -9.12
C HIS A 129 -11.85 -0.82 -10.10
N PRO A 130 -10.63 -0.43 -9.68
CA PRO A 130 -9.40 -0.79 -10.36
C PRO A 130 -9.28 -2.31 -10.47
N ARG A 131 -8.77 -2.81 -11.58
CA ARG A 131 -8.57 -4.24 -11.86
C ARG A 131 -7.22 -4.69 -11.34
N THR A 132 -7.15 -5.88 -10.74
CA THR A 132 -5.88 -6.45 -10.23
C THR A 132 -4.79 -6.61 -11.31
N VAL A 133 -5.16 -6.74 -12.59
CA VAL A 133 -4.19 -6.76 -13.70
C VAL A 133 -3.42 -5.44 -13.87
N LYS A 134 -3.96 -4.33 -13.38
CA LYS A 134 -3.35 -2.99 -13.40
C LYS A 134 -2.74 -2.57 -12.05
N LEU A 135 -2.79 -3.46 -11.06
CA LEU A 135 -2.09 -3.32 -9.80
C LEU A 135 -0.59 -3.64 -10.01
N VAL A 136 0.27 -2.77 -9.49
CA VAL A 136 1.73 -2.99 -9.42
C VAL A 136 2.07 -3.80 -8.17
N ALA A 137 1.52 -3.40 -7.02
CA ALA A 137 1.63 -4.11 -5.75
C ALA A 137 0.43 -3.78 -4.85
N ALA A 138 0.08 -4.70 -3.96
CA ALA A 138 -0.82 -4.53 -2.83
C ALA A 138 -0.13 -5.00 -1.55
N ILE A 139 -0.43 -4.33 -0.46
CA ILE A 139 0.10 -4.67 0.86
C ILE A 139 -1.09 -4.86 1.80
N GLU A 140 -1.10 -5.99 2.48
CA GLU A 140 -2.01 -6.34 3.56
C GLU A 140 -1.27 -6.11 4.88
N ALA A 141 -1.68 -5.10 5.63
CA ALA A 141 -1.11 -4.70 6.89
C ALA A 141 -1.93 -5.26 8.07
N LYS A 142 -1.24 -5.88 9.02
CA LYS A 142 -1.87 -6.47 10.20
C LYS A 142 -1.12 -6.02 11.45
N HIS A 143 -1.66 -5.01 12.13
CA HIS A 143 -1.09 -4.45 13.35
C HIS A 143 -1.41 -5.35 14.57
N TYR A 144 -0.79 -6.52 14.63
CA TYR A 144 -0.89 -7.45 15.76
C TYR A 144 0.34 -7.34 16.66
N SER A 145 0.14 -7.37 17.98
CA SER A 145 1.24 -7.44 18.96
C SER A 145 1.91 -8.82 19.01
N SER A 146 1.26 -9.85 18.48
CA SER A 146 1.76 -11.21 18.31
C SER A 146 1.62 -11.66 16.85
N SER A 147 2.28 -12.75 16.45
CA SER A 147 2.12 -13.33 15.10
C SER A 147 0.63 -13.39 14.70
N PRO A 148 0.26 -12.96 13.48
CA PRO A 148 -1.09 -13.17 12.98
C PRO A 148 -1.49 -14.65 13.08
N PRO A 149 -2.75 -14.94 13.42
CA PRO A 149 -3.21 -16.32 13.54
C PRO A 149 -3.24 -16.99 12.16
N LEU A 150 -3.21 -18.33 12.16
CA LEU A 150 -3.21 -19.12 10.91
C LEU A 150 -4.40 -18.82 9.98
N GLY A 151 -5.56 -18.45 10.54
CA GLY A 151 -6.71 -18.02 9.75
C GLY A 151 -6.41 -16.80 8.88
N VAL A 152 -5.71 -15.80 9.45
CA VAL A 152 -5.25 -14.61 8.70
C VAL A 152 -4.25 -15.00 7.63
N GLY A 153 -3.30 -15.88 7.95
CA GLY A 153 -2.34 -16.39 6.96
C GLY A 153 -3.00 -17.10 5.78
N ARG A 154 -4.03 -17.94 6.03
CA ARG A 154 -4.79 -18.60 4.97
C ARG A 154 -5.61 -17.61 4.14
N GLY A 155 -6.26 -16.65 4.79
CA GLY A 155 -6.99 -15.58 4.12
C GLY A 155 -6.08 -14.77 3.19
N PHE A 156 -4.87 -14.42 3.66
CA PHE A 156 -3.86 -13.76 2.84
C PHE A 156 -3.45 -14.60 1.62
N LEU A 157 -3.26 -15.91 1.75
CA LEU A 157 -2.92 -16.75 0.59
C LEU A 157 -4.04 -16.79 -0.46
N GLY A 158 -5.30 -16.83 -0.02
CA GLY A 158 -6.45 -16.70 -0.92
C GLY A 158 -6.49 -15.34 -1.62
N LEU A 159 -6.28 -14.27 -0.87
CA LEU A 159 -6.17 -12.91 -1.41
C LEU A 159 -5.05 -12.80 -2.44
N ALA A 160 -3.85 -13.31 -2.13
CA ALA A 160 -2.70 -13.29 -3.01
C ALA A 160 -2.96 -14.02 -4.35
N GLN A 161 -3.75 -15.09 -4.32
CA GLN A 161 -4.17 -15.80 -5.53
C GLN A 161 -5.08 -14.94 -6.41
N GLU A 162 -5.99 -14.16 -5.81
CA GLU A 162 -6.89 -13.24 -6.52
C GLU A 162 -6.17 -11.98 -7.06
N MET A 163 -5.13 -11.51 -6.35
CA MET A 163 -4.33 -10.35 -6.73
C MET A 163 -3.35 -10.64 -7.88
N GLY A 164 -2.89 -11.89 -7.97
CA GLY A 164 -1.90 -12.34 -8.93
C GLY A 164 -0.49 -12.48 -8.32
N PRO A 165 0.38 -13.28 -8.97
CA PRO A 165 1.63 -13.71 -8.37
C PRO A 165 2.57 -12.53 -8.11
N LYS A 166 3.24 -12.54 -6.95
CA LYS A 166 4.26 -11.57 -6.52
C LYS A 166 3.77 -10.12 -6.36
N LYS A 167 2.45 -9.89 -6.35
CA LYS A 167 1.87 -8.55 -6.19
C LYS A 167 1.43 -8.24 -4.77
N CYS A 168 1.05 -9.26 -4.00
CA CYS A 168 0.50 -9.09 -2.66
C CYS A 168 1.55 -9.44 -1.59
N SER A 169 1.69 -8.60 -0.57
CA SER A 169 2.62 -8.81 0.55
C SER A 169 1.88 -8.69 1.88
N LEU A 170 2.13 -9.61 2.82
CA LEU A 170 1.59 -9.54 4.19
C LEU A 170 2.62 -8.89 5.11
N VAL A 171 2.24 -7.85 5.86
CA VAL A 171 3.17 -7.12 6.74
C VAL A 171 2.60 -7.01 8.15
N PHE A 172 3.45 -7.20 9.15
CA PHE A 172 3.04 -7.08 10.56
C PHE A 172 4.26 -6.77 11.46
N PRO A 173 4.06 -6.07 12.59
CA PRO A 173 5.16 -5.58 13.41
C PRO A 173 5.74 -6.64 14.36
N SER A 174 5.03 -7.76 14.58
CA SER A 174 5.47 -8.84 15.45
C SER A 174 6.36 -9.85 14.74
N GLN A 175 7.05 -10.70 15.50
CA GLN A 175 7.71 -11.88 14.98
C GLN A 175 6.68 -12.87 14.38
N SER A 176 7.08 -13.58 13.32
CA SER A 176 6.28 -14.67 12.75
C SER A 176 6.35 -15.91 13.62
N SER A 177 5.21 -16.55 13.87
CA SER A 177 5.17 -17.90 14.46
C SER A 177 5.71 -18.94 13.48
N THR A 178 6.24 -20.06 13.99
CA THR A 178 6.71 -21.19 13.17
C THR A 178 5.66 -21.67 12.18
N ASN A 179 4.40 -21.76 12.61
CA ASN A 179 3.30 -22.23 11.77
C ASN A 179 2.94 -21.24 10.66
N LEU A 180 2.91 -19.94 10.95
CA LEU A 180 2.66 -18.92 9.93
C LEU A 180 3.81 -18.86 8.92
N GLY A 181 5.05 -18.90 9.42
CA GLY A 181 6.25 -18.96 8.59
C GLY A 181 6.22 -20.17 7.64
N ALA A 182 5.91 -21.36 8.16
CA ALA A 182 5.80 -22.58 7.35
C ALA A 182 4.67 -22.50 6.30
N LEU A 183 3.54 -21.88 6.63
CA LEU A 183 2.42 -21.70 5.71
C LEU A 183 2.79 -20.84 4.49
N ILE A 184 3.57 -19.78 4.71
CA ILE A 184 3.94 -18.77 3.69
C ILE A 184 5.25 -19.13 2.97
N ALA A 185 6.09 -19.98 3.55
CA ALA A 185 7.37 -20.39 2.96
C ALA A 185 7.19 -20.90 1.51
N GLY A 186 8.03 -20.40 0.60
CA GLY A 186 8.04 -20.80 -0.81
C GLY A 186 6.86 -20.28 -1.66
N ARG A 187 5.97 -19.45 -1.10
CA ARG A 187 4.87 -18.85 -1.85
C ARG A 187 5.35 -17.62 -2.65
N PRO A 188 4.77 -17.34 -3.83
CA PRO A 188 5.15 -16.16 -4.62
C PRO A 188 4.89 -14.83 -3.93
N SER A 189 3.88 -14.79 -3.06
CA SER A 189 3.54 -13.65 -2.22
C SER A 189 4.08 -13.91 -0.82
N GLU A 190 4.92 -13.00 -0.34
CA GLU A 190 5.71 -13.17 0.87
C GLU A 190 5.09 -12.43 2.06
N SER A 191 5.57 -12.79 3.26
CA SER A 191 5.32 -12.02 4.47
C SER A 191 6.58 -11.31 4.97
N TYR A 192 6.39 -10.13 5.55
CA TYR A 192 7.42 -9.34 6.20
C TYR A 192 7.06 -9.18 7.69
N PRO A 193 7.43 -10.15 8.55
CA PRO A 193 7.33 -10.00 9.99
C PRO A 193 8.31 -8.94 10.49
N GLU A 194 8.07 -8.43 11.70
CA GLU A 194 8.92 -7.44 12.36
C GLU A 194 9.10 -6.18 11.50
N LEU A 195 8.10 -5.87 10.69
CA LEU A 195 8.11 -4.69 9.85
C LEU A 195 7.64 -3.49 10.66
N LEU A 196 8.61 -2.66 11.02
CA LEU A 196 8.42 -1.31 11.51
C LEU A 196 9.34 -0.38 10.71
N PRO A 197 9.04 0.92 10.63
CA PRO A 197 9.93 1.88 9.98
C PRO A 197 11.36 1.75 10.50
N GLY A 198 12.33 1.63 9.59
CA GLY A 198 13.76 1.50 9.90
C GLY A 198 14.27 0.06 10.11
N THR A 199 13.40 -0.96 10.18
CA THR A 199 13.85 -2.35 10.33
C THR A 199 14.34 -2.97 9.02
N ASP A 200 15.04 -4.09 9.14
CA ASP A 200 15.51 -4.89 8.00
C ASP A 200 14.34 -5.39 7.15
N ALA A 201 13.22 -5.74 7.78
CA ALA A 201 12.00 -6.13 7.09
C ALA A 201 11.45 -4.97 6.23
N ALA A 202 11.45 -3.74 6.74
CA ALA A 202 11.07 -2.57 5.95
C ALA A 202 12.02 -2.33 4.77
N ARG A 203 13.34 -2.49 4.97
CA ARG A 203 14.33 -2.39 3.88
C ARG A 203 14.11 -3.45 2.80
N ARG A 204 13.80 -4.69 3.18
CA ARG A 204 13.48 -5.78 2.23
C ARG A 204 12.21 -5.48 1.43
N LEU A 205 11.13 -5.09 2.10
CA LEU A 205 9.88 -4.74 1.41
C LEU A 205 10.08 -3.56 0.45
N ARG A 206 10.77 -2.50 0.88
CA ARG A 206 11.08 -1.34 0.02
C ARG A 206 11.93 -1.72 -1.20
N SER A 207 12.85 -2.67 -1.06
CA SER A 207 13.63 -3.19 -2.20
C SER A 207 12.74 -3.95 -3.18
N GLN A 208 11.85 -4.81 -2.67
CA GLN A 208 10.88 -5.55 -3.49
C GLN A 208 9.92 -4.61 -4.24
N LEU A 209 9.40 -3.58 -3.57
CA LEU A 209 8.52 -2.57 -4.17
C LEU A 209 9.24 -1.73 -5.24
N ASP A 210 10.47 -1.28 -4.98
CA ASP A 210 11.29 -0.57 -5.96
C ASP A 210 11.48 -1.40 -7.22
N GLN A 211 11.87 -2.67 -7.08
CA GLN A 211 12.00 -3.58 -8.22
C GLN A 211 10.67 -3.78 -8.96
N ALA A 212 9.55 -3.92 -8.24
CA ALA A 212 8.23 -4.05 -8.85
C ALA A 212 7.85 -2.81 -9.68
N ILE A 213 8.12 -1.61 -9.16
CA ILE A 213 7.88 -0.34 -9.84
C ILE A 213 8.79 -0.20 -11.07
N ARG A 214 10.08 -0.55 -10.96
CA ARG A 214 11.02 -0.57 -12.10
C ARG A 214 10.56 -1.49 -13.22
N ASN A 215 10.20 -2.71 -12.86
CA ASN A 215 9.68 -3.69 -13.83
C ASN A 215 8.40 -3.18 -14.52
N TRP A 216 7.48 -2.59 -13.76
CA TRP A 216 6.24 -2.05 -14.31
C TRP A 216 6.48 -0.87 -15.25
N LYS A 217 7.35 0.07 -14.89
CA LYS A 217 7.59 1.27 -15.70
C LYS A 217 8.32 0.91 -17.01
N ASP A 218 9.28 -0.03 -16.96
CA ASP A 218 10.14 -0.39 -18.09
C ASP A 218 9.50 -1.41 -19.06
N LYS A 219 8.48 -2.16 -18.62
CA LYS A 219 7.73 -3.08 -19.47
C LYS A 219 7.00 -2.33 -20.58
N ARG A 220 7.21 -2.66 -21.86
CA ARG A 220 6.52 -1.99 -22.99
C ARG A 220 5.02 -2.29 -23.02
#